data_AF-A0A840HXV0-F1
#
_entry.id   AF-A0A840HXV0-F1
#
_cell.length_a   1.000
_cell.length_b   1.000
_cell.length_c   1.000
_cell.angle_alpha   90.00
_cell.angle_beta   90.00
_cell.angle_gamma   90.00
#
_symmetry.space_group_name_H-M   'P 1'
#
loop_
_entity.id
_entity.type
_entity.pdbx_description
1 polymer ?
#
loop_
_entity_poly.entity_id
_entity_poly.type
_entity_poly.pdbx_seq_one_letter_code
_entity_poly.pdbx_strand_id
1 'polypeptide(L)' 'MEKEEFCKRFVTHMIDKASFDHFDDGTMVLDYAEETAQTYWETDWQREMGPEECADADMSYWGDS' A
#
# COMPACT_ATOMS: atom_id res chain seq x y z
N MET A 1 11.48 9.18 -8.89
CA MET A 1 11.33 7.97 -8.08
C MET A 1 11.45 6.78 -9.01
N GLU A 2 12.09 5.70 -8.59
CA GLU A 2 12.12 4.43 -9.33
C GLU A 2 11.04 3.46 -8.80
N LYS A 3 10.67 2.43 -9.58
CA LYS A 3 9.64 1.44 -9.17
C LYS A 3 9.97 0.82 -7.83
N GLU A 4 11.22 0.38 -7.64
CA GLU A 4 11.67 -0.25 -6.39
C GLU A 4 11.55 0.70 -5.19
N GLU A 5 11.92 1.97 -5.37
CA GLU A 5 11.80 2.99 -4.33
C GLU A 5 10.32 3.26 -3.97
N PHE A 6 9.44 3.35 -4.99
CA PHE A 6 8.00 3.52 -4.78
C PHE A 6 7.44 2.34 -3.99
N CYS A 7 7.70 1.11 -4.44
CA CYS A 7 7.16 -0.07 -3.78
C CYS A 7 7.64 -0.19 -2.35
N LYS A 8 8.94 0.02 -2.10
CA LYS A 8 9.49 -0.04 -0.75
C LYS A 8 8.84 0.97 0.19
N ARG A 9 8.66 2.21 -0.25
CA ARG A 9 8.04 3.27 0.55
C ARG A 9 6.56 3.01 0.80
N PHE A 10 5.83 2.59 -0.23
CA PHE A 10 4.41 2.23 -0.13
C PHE A 10 4.19 1.11 0.89
N VAL A 11 4.94 0.00 0.77
CA VAL A 11 4.86 -1.16 1.66
C VAL A 11 5.23 -0.77 3.09
N THR A 12 6.34 -0.04 3.27
CA THR A 12 6.77 0.39 4.61
C THR A 12 5.70 1.25 5.27
N HIS A 13 5.12 2.20 4.53
CA HIS A 13 4.07 3.08 5.07
C HIS A 13 2.81 2.32 5.44
N MET A 14 2.35 1.37 4.61
CA MET A 14 1.19 0.54 4.92
C MET A 14 1.40 -0.27 6.20
N ILE A 15 2.55 -0.94 6.32
CA ILE A 15 2.87 -1.77 7.49
C ILE A 15 3.01 -0.92 8.76
N ASP A 16 3.65 0.24 8.67
CA ASP A 16 3.83 1.15 9.82
C ASP A 16 2.49 1.74 10.32
N LYS A 17 1.51 1.89 9.43
CA LYS A 17 0.21 2.49 9.72
C LYS A 17 -0.87 1.46 10.06
N ALA A 18 -0.74 0.23 9.57
CA ALA A 18 -1.69 -0.82 9.85
C ALA A 18 -1.65 -1.17 11.35
N SER A 19 -2.82 -1.27 11.97
CA SER A 19 -2.97 -1.71 13.37
C SER A 19 -3.07 -3.23 13.50
N PHE A 20 -2.98 -3.95 12.39
CA PHE A 20 -3.13 -5.40 12.25
C PHE A 20 -2.14 -5.93 11.21
N ASP A 21 -1.92 -7.24 11.23
CA ASP A 21 -0.98 -7.93 10.34
C ASP A 21 -1.68 -8.78 9.26
N HIS A 22 -2.97 -9.11 9.44
CA HIS A 22 -3.78 -9.86 8.48
C HIS A 22 -5.20 -9.30 8.37
N PHE A 23 -5.78 -9.35 7.17
CA PHE A 23 -7.20 -9.10 6.93
C PHE A 23 -8.08 -10.26 7.42
N ASP A 24 -9.39 -10.05 7.48
CA ASP A 24 -10.38 -11.05 7.95
C ASP A 24 -10.39 -12.35 7.15
N ASP A 25 -9.92 -12.31 5.89
CA ASP A 25 -9.79 -13.48 5.02
C ASP A 25 -8.47 -14.26 5.21
N GLY A 26 -7.59 -13.78 6.10
CA GLY A 26 -6.28 -14.37 6.40
C GLY A 26 -5.13 -13.87 5.52
N THR A 27 -5.38 -12.94 4.58
CA THR A 27 -4.32 -12.33 3.76
C THR A 27 -3.42 -11.45 4.62
N MET A 28 -2.10 -11.59 4.51
CA MET A 28 -1.15 -10.74 5.21
C MET A 28 -1.15 -9.33 4.61
N VAL A 29 -1.10 -8.30 5.44
CA VAL A 29 -0.98 -6.90 4.98
C VAL A 29 0.28 -6.70 4.13
N LEU A 30 1.36 -7.41 4.45
CA LEU A 30 2.61 -7.36 3.70
C LEU A 30 2.43 -7.86 2.27
N ASP A 31 1.87 -9.06 2.11
CA ASP A 31 1.65 -9.67 0.80
C ASP A 31 0.73 -8.78 -0.05
N TYR A 32 -0.36 -8.28 0.55
CA TYR A 32 -1.24 -7.32 -0.10
C TYR A 32 -0.51 -6.05 -0.56
N ALA A 33 0.31 -5.46 0.30
CA ALA A 33 1.01 -4.22 0.00
C ALA A 33 2.05 -4.40 -1.12
N GLU A 34 2.77 -5.52 -1.14
CA GLU A 34 3.76 -5.84 -2.18
C GLU A 34 3.11 -6.02 -3.56
N GLU A 35 1.94 -6.65 -3.63
CA GLU A 35 1.18 -6.80 -4.89
C GLU A 35 0.56 -5.47 -5.33
N THR A 36 -0.06 -4.74 -4.40
CA THR A 36 -0.74 -3.47 -4.68
C THR A 36 0.24 -2.39 -5.14
N ALA A 37 1.41 -2.30 -4.50
CA ALA A 37 2.45 -1.34 -4.87
C ALA A 37 2.89 -1.46 -6.34
N GLN A 38 2.98 -2.69 -6.86
CA GLN A 38 3.36 -2.93 -8.25
C GLN A 38 2.29 -2.40 -9.21
N THR A 39 1.02 -2.67 -8.89
CA THR A 39 -0.13 -2.21 -9.67
C THR A 39 -0.22 -0.68 -9.68
N TYR A 40 0.03 -0.04 -8.53
CA TYR A 40 -0.07 1.41 -8.39
C TYR A 40 1.06 2.14 -9.09
N TRP A 41 2.27 1.56 -9.11
CA TRP A 41 3.36 2.10 -9.92
C TRP A 41 3.03 2.09 -11.43
N GLU A 42 2.30 1.09 -11.90
CA GLU A 42 1.92 0.94 -13.32
C GLU A 42 0.80 1.91 -13.73
N THR A 43 0.11 2.50 -12.76
CA THR A 43 -0.95 3.48 -12.97
C THR A 43 -0.41 4.91 -12.83
N ASP A 44 -0.35 5.65 -13.94
CA ASP A 44 0.33 6.95 -14.00
C ASP A 44 -0.11 7.95 -12.92
N TRP A 45 -1.43 8.10 -12.67
CA TRP A 45 -1.93 9.05 -11.69
C TRP A 45 -1.64 8.66 -10.23
N GLN A 46 -1.58 7.36 -9.93
CA GLN A 46 -1.20 6.86 -8.61
C GLN A 46 0.30 7.03 -8.39
N ARG A 47 1.10 6.69 -9.41
CA ARG A 47 2.54 6.95 -9.38
C ARG A 47 2.87 8.43 -9.18
N GLU A 48 2.12 9.33 -9.80
CA GLU A 48 2.29 10.78 -9.66
C GLU A 48 1.87 11.31 -8.28
N MET A 49 0.80 10.76 -7.68
CA MET A 49 0.40 11.05 -6.29
C MET A 49 1.51 10.68 -5.29
N GLY A 50 2.22 9.58 -5.56
CA GLY A 50 3.33 9.13 -4.74
C GLY A 50 2.93 8.07 -3.70
N PRO A 51 3.92 7.34 -3.16
CA PRO A 51 3.67 6.08 -2.48
C PRO A 51 2.95 6.25 -1.14
N GLU A 52 3.28 7.25 -0.32
CA GLU A 52 2.63 7.43 0.99
C GLU A 52 1.18 7.92 0.86
N GLU A 53 0.90 8.89 -0.03
CA GLU A 53 -0.47 9.36 -0.28
C GLU A 53 -1.34 8.26 -0.90
N CYS A 54 -0.78 7.45 -1.80
CA CYS A 54 -1.47 6.29 -2.35
C CYS A 54 -1.79 5.26 -1.26
N ALA A 55 -0.86 4.99 -0.35
CA ALA A 55 -1.07 4.07 0.74
C ALA A 55 -2.15 4.58 1.72
N ASP A 56 -2.08 5.86 2.11
CA ASP A 56 -3.11 6.48 2.97
C ASP A 56 -4.51 6.43 2.32
N ALA A 57 -4.60 6.68 1.00
CA ALA A 57 -5.85 6.60 0.27
C ALA A 57 -6.42 5.18 0.22
N ASP A 58 -5.56 4.18 0.01
CA ASP A 58 -5.94 2.77 -0.02
C ASP A 58 -6.43 2.28 1.35
N MET A 59 -5.68 2.61 2.40
CA MET A 59 -5.96 2.22 3.78
C MET A 59 -7.17 2.93 4.40
N SER A 60 -7.70 3.97 3.75
CA SER A 60 -8.77 4.80 4.29
C SER A 60 -10.05 4.03 4.63
N TYR A 61 -10.24 2.84 4.05
CA TYR A 61 -11.40 1.97 4.29
C TYR A 61 -11.10 0.72 5.13
N TRP A 62 -9.87 0.51 5.60
CA TRP A 62 -9.47 -0.74 6.28
C TRP A 62 -10.00 -0.89 7.71
N GLY A 63 -10.52 0.19 8.32
CA GLY A 63 -10.92 0.22 9.74
C GLY A 63 -12.39 0.56 10.00
N ASP A 64 -13.23 0.65 8.98
CA ASP A 64 -14.67 0.97 9.10
C ASP A 64 -15.55 -0.31 9.10
N SER A 65 -15.16 -1.32 9.90
CA SER A 65 -15.93 -2.57 10.11
C SER A 65 -16.42 -2.78 11.54
#